data_AF-A0AAU7NWT0-F1
#
_entry.id   AF-A0AAU7NWT0-F1
#
_cell.length_a   1.000
_cell.length_b   1.000
_cell.length_c   1.000
_cell.angle_alpha   90.00
_cell.angle_beta   90.00
_cell.angle_gamma   90.00
#
_symmetry.space_group_name_H-M   'P 1'
#
loop_
_entity.id
_entity.type
_entity.pdbx_description
1 polymer ?
#
loop_
_entity_poly.entity_id
_entity_poly.type
_entity_poly.pdbx_seq_one_letter_code
_entity_poly.pdbx_strand_id
1 'polypeptide(L)'
;MMILLMLCRVNEQSLKDIPKKQKRAPIKSLTYYSEHYDSRQEGMARAYLSGHYALVEIGHHFGVSYATVSRAVKAVEQNKCKM
;
A
#
# COMPACT_ATOMS: atom_id res chain seq x y z
N MET A 1 4.78 -16.48 -31.32
CA MET A 1 5.31 -15.41 -30.43
C MET A 1 4.37 -15.27 -29.24
N MET A 2 4.92 -15.39 -28.03
CA MET A 2 4.23 -15.50 -26.74
C MET A 2 3.76 -14.14 -26.21
N ILE A 3 2.46 -13.95 -25.95
CA ILE A 3 1.90 -12.88 -25.10
C ILE A 3 0.56 -13.43 -24.55
N LEU A 4 0.47 -13.99 -23.33
CA LEU A 4 0.38 -13.38 -21.98
C LEU A 4 -1.06 -13.44 -21.43
N LEU A 5 -1.14 -13.83 -20.16
CA LEU A 5 -2.24 -13.71 -19.20
C LEU A 5 -3.35 -14.78 -19.22
N MET A 6 -3.02 -15.89 -18.55
CA MET A 6 -3.92 -16.74 -17.80
C MET A 6 -4.79 -15.89 -16.86
N LEU A 7 -6.04 -15.70 -17.28
CA LEU A 7 -7.08 -15.04 -16.50
C LEU A 7 -7.30 -15.80 -15.18
N CYS A 8 -7.03 -15.09 -14.08
CA CYS A 8 -7.54 -15.44 -12.77
C CYS A 8 -9.07 -15.60 -12.87
N ARG A 9 -9.57 -16.81 -12.61
CA ARG A 9 -11.01 -17.15 -12.63
C ARG A 9 -11.75 -16.28 -11.62
N VAL A 10 -12.41 -15.22 -12.10
CA VAL A 10 -13.45 -14.53 -11.33
C VAL A 10 -14.71 -15.39 -11.45
N ASN A 11 -15.12 -16.00 -10.33
CA ASN A 11 -16.36 -16.76 -10.27
C ASN A 11 -17.54 -15.79 -10.21
N GLU A 12 -18.46 -15.96 -11.16
CA GLU A 12 -19.46 -14.99 -11.61
C GLU A 12 -20.79 -15.11 -10.86
N GLN A 13 -20.79 -15.13 -9.52
CA GLN A 13 -22.04 -15.35 -8.79
C GLN A 13 -22.55 -14.15 -8.00
N SER A 14 -23.57 -13.55 -8.62
CA SER A 14 -24.68 -12.80 -8.04
C SER A 14 -24.52 -11.28 -7.92
N LEU A 15 -24.81 -10.62 -9.04
CA LEU A 15 -25.15 -9.21 -9.18
C LEU A 15 -26.53 -8.93 -8.57
N LYS A 16 -26.66 -8.84 -7.25
CA LYS A 16 -27.87 -8.33 -6.60
C LYS A 16 -27.50 -7.44 -5.40
N ASP A 17 -27.94 -6.19 -5.50
CA ASP A 17 -27.92 -5.15 -4.44
C ASP A 17 -26.56 -4.68 -3.91
N ILE A 18 -25.99 -3.63 -4.51
CA ILE A 18 -25.16 -2.69 -3.75
C ILE A 18 -25.84 -1.32 -3.73
N PRO A 19 -26.62 -1.00 -2.69
CA PRO A 19 -27.04 0.36 -2.45
C PRO A 19 -25.84 1.19 -1.96
N LYS A 20 -25.70 2.37 -2.56
CA LYS A 20 -24.80 3.49 -2.23
C LYS A 20 -23.37 3.34 -2.73
N LYS A 21 -23.03 4.27 -3.62
CA LYS A 21 -21.68 4.74 -3.95
C LYS A 21 -20.93 4.97 -2.63
N GLN A 22 -20.24 3.93 -2.17
CA GLN A 22 -19.47 3.95 -0.94
C GLN A 22 -18.31 4.90 -1.22
N LYS A 23 -18.45 6.17 -0.81
CA LYS A 23 -17.40 7.18 -0.88
C LYS A 23 -16.23 6.63 -0.07
N ARG A 24 -15.32 5.91 -0.73
CA ARG A 24 -14.02 5.61 -0.16
C ARG A 24 -13.38 6.97 0.09
N ALA A 25 -12.83 7.15 1.29
CA ALA A 25 -12.06 8.35 1.59
C ALA A 25 -11.01 8.54 0.48
N PRO A 26 -10.74 9.80 0.08
CA PRO A 26 -9.72 10.06 -0.92
C PRO A 26 -8.41 9.39 -0.50
N ILE A 27 -7.86 8.57 -1.39
CA ILE A 27 -6.60 7.87 -1.16
C ILE A 27 -5.53 8.96 -0.95
N LYS A 28 -4.90 8.99 0.24
CA LYS A 28 -3.80 9.91 0.52
C LYS A 28 -2.64 9.57 -0.40
N SER A 29 -2.10 10.52 -1.16
CA SER A 29 -0.98 10.28 -2.07
C SER A 29 0.27 9.81 -1.32
N LEU A 30 1.18 9.09 -1.98
CA LEU A 30 2.47 8.72 -1.36
C LEU A 30 3.29 9.96 -0.97
N THR A 31 3.15 11.07 -1.71
CA THR A 31 3.74 12.37 -1.40
C THR A 31 3.28 12.92 -0.05
N TYR A 32 2.02 12.70 0.34
CA TYR A 32 1.53 13.08 1.67
C TYR A 32 2.38 12.42 2.78
N TYR A 33 2.74 11.14 2.60
CA TYR A 33 3.55 10.43 3.59
C TYR A 33 5.02 10.84 3.58
N SER A 34 5.55 11.35 2.46
CA SER A 34 6.92 11.90 2.44
C SER A 34 7.01 13.29 3.08
N GLU A 35 5.95 14.08 3.01
CA GLU A 35 5.92 15.45 3.57
C GLU A 35 5.48 15.49 5.03
N HIS A 36 4.62 14.55 5.44
CA HIS A 36 4.03 14.55 6.79
C HIS A 36 4.91 13.88 7.86
N TYR A 37 5.95 13.16 7.45
CA TYR A 37 6.84 12.45 8.36
C TYR A 37 8.29 12.86 8.12
N ASP A 38 9.00 13.19 9.20
CA ASP A 38 10.41 13.65 9.13
C ASP A 38 11.36 12.54 8.64
N SER A 39 11.03 11.28 8.94
CA SER A 39 11.81 10.13 8.48
C SER A 39 11.17 9.51 7.25
N ARG A 40 11.95 9.39 6.17
CA ARG A 40 11.58 8.62 4.97
C ARG A 40 11.14 7.20 5.31
N GLN A 41 11.76 6.58 6.31
CA GLN A 41 11.42 5.22 6.74
C GLN A 41 10.04 5.18 7.41
N GLU A 42 9.74 6.18 8.23
CA GLU A 42 8.41 6.28 8.83
C GLU A 42 7.35 6.57 7.77
N GLY A 43 7.61 7.48 6.82
CA GLY A 43 6.71 7.74 5.70
C GLY A 43 6.38 6.47 4.89
N MET A 44 7.41 5.67 4.56
CA MET A 44 7.24 4.38 3.88
C MET A 44 6.39 3.39 4.68
N ALA A 45 6.67 3.26 5.98
CA ALA A 45 5.95 2.35 6.86
C ALA A 45 4.48 2.79 7.03
N ARG A 46 4.23 4.09 7.18
CA ARG A 46 2.88 4.66 7.35
C ARG A 46 2.06 4.55 6.08
N ALA A 47 2.69 4.70 4.91
CA ALA A 47 2.07 4.43 3.62
C ALA A 47 1.65 2.95 3.52
N TYR A 48 2.49 2.01 3.94
CA TYR A 48 2.14 0.59 3.96
C TYR A 48 1.01 0.28 4.96
N LEU A 49 1.11 0.82 6.19
CA LEU A 49 0.10 0.64 7.23
C LEU A 49 -1.27 1.26 6.87
N SER A 50 -1.32 2.18 5.91
CA SER A 50 -2.58 2.70 5.38
C SER A 50 -3.40 1.64 4.65
N GLY A 51 -2.78 0.54 4.21
CA GLY A 51 -3.44 -0.55 3.48
C GLY A 51 -3.86 -0.19 2.05
N HIS A 52 -3.46 0.97 1.54
CA HIS A 52 -3.81 1.45 0.20
C HIS A 52 -2.70 1.26 -0.83
N TYR A 53 -1.48 0.92 -0.40
CA TYR A 53 -0.31 0.80 -1.26
C TYR A 53 0.48 -0.47 -0.98
N ALA A 54 0.93 -1.14 -2.03
CA ALA A 54 1.85 -2.27 -1.93
C ALA A 54 3.29 -1.81 -1.66
N LEU A 55 4.10 -2.68 -1.06
CA LEU A 55 5.52 -2.42 -0.77
C LEU A 55 6.33 -2.03 -2.02
N VAL A 56 5.98 -2.61 -3.18
CA VAL A 56 6.63 -2.31 -4.47
C VAL A 56 6.27 -0.91 -4.95
N GLU A 57 5.00 -0.50 -4.84
CA GLU A 57 4.52 0.83 -5.24
C GLU A 57 5.16 1.93 -4.39
N ILE A 58 5.25 1.68 -3.07
CA ILE A 58 5.97 2.55 -2.14
C ILE A 58 7.45 2.60 -2.53
N GLY A 59 8.09 1.45 -2.76
CA GLY A 59 9.49 1.40 -3.17
C GLY A 59 9.77 2.21 -4.43
N HIS A 60 8.92 2.08 -5.46
CA HIS A 60 9.04 2.83 -6.71
C HIS A 60 8.92 4.34 -6.48
N HIS A 61 7.96 4.79 -5.65
CA HIS A 61 7.81 6.22 -5.36
C HIS A 61 9.00 6.80 -4.59
N PHE A 62 9.52 6.05 -3.62
CA PHE A 62 10.64 6.48 -2.79
C PHE A 62 12.02 6.21 -3.43
N GLY A 63 12.07 5.55 -4.59
CA GLY A 63 13.31 5.16 -5.28
C GLY A 63 14.10 4.09 -4.54
N VAL A 64 13.45 3.23 -3.76
CA VAL A 64 14.09 2.19 -2.95
C VAL A 64 13.57 0.80 -3.29
N SER A 65 14.36 -0.23 -2.96
CA SER A 65 13.94 -1.61 -3.14
C SER A 65 12.86 -2.02 -2.13
N TYR A 66 12.07 -3.03 -2.50
CA TYR A 66 11.11 -3.71 -1.62
C TYR A 66 11.69 -4.04 -0.23
N ALA A 67 12.95 -4.49 -0.18
CA ALA A 67 13.61 -4.89 1.06
C ALA A 67 13.77 -3.71 2.03
N THR A 68 14.04 -2.50 1.51
CA THR A 68 14.15 -1.28 2.30
C THR A 68 12.80 -0.90 2.91
N VAL A 69 11.72 -0.99 2.13
CA VAL A 69 10.37 -0.71 2.61
C VAL A 69 9.97 -1.73 3.68
N SER A 70 10.25 -3.02 3.46
CA SER A 70 9.98 -4.08 4.44
C SER A 70 10.74 -3.86 5.76
N ARG A 71 12.01 -3.44 5.71
CA ARG A 71 12.79 -3.09 6.91
C ARG A 71 12.18 -1.90 7.65
N ALA A 72 11.75 -0.88 6.92
CA ALA A 72 11.13 0.31 7.50
C ALA A 72 9.81 -0.03 8.24
N VAL A 73 8.98 -0.90 7.64
CA VAL A 73 7.75 -1.40 8.29
C VAL A 73 8.08 -2.13 9.59
N LYS A 74 9.03 -3.06 9.56
CA LYS A 74 9.47 -3.81 10.76
C LYS A 74 10.01 -2.90 11.86
N ALA A 75 10.76 -1.85 11.50
CA ALA A 75 11.29 -0.90 12.46
C ALA A 75 10.18 -0.14 13.21
N VAL A 76 9.12 0.27 12.49
CA VAL A 76 7.95 0.94 13.11
C VAL A 76 7.16 -0.01 14.02
N GLU A 77 6.99 -1.27 13.62
CA GLU A 77 6.34 -2.29 14.45
C GLU A 77 7.13 -2.56 15.75
N GLN A 78 8.47 -2.63 15.65
CA GLN A 78 9.33 -2.79 16.82
C GLN A 78 9.30 -1.56 17.75
N ASN A 79 9.18 -0.36 17.19
CA ASN A 79 9.07 0.86 17.98
C ASN A 79 7.75 0.93 18.76
N LYS A 80 6.65 0.36 18.22
CA LYS A 80 5.39 0.24 18.97
C LYS A 80 5.48 -0.69 20.18
N CYS A 81 6.38 -1.67 20.16
CA CYS A 81 6.51 -2.64 21.26
C CYS A 81 7.42 -2.16 22.40
N LYS A 82 8.02 -0.96 22.28
CA LYS A 82 8.90 -0.36 23.29
C LYS A 82 8.22 0.70 24.17
N MET A 83 6.91 0.89 24.06
CA MET A 83 6.13 1.76 24.94
C MET A 83 5.40 0.97 26.02
#